data_AF-A0AAD6TNB8-F1
#
_entry.id   AF-A0AAD6TNB8-F1
#
_cell.length_a   1.000
_cell.length_b   1.000
_cell.length_c   1.000
_cell.angle_alpha   90.00
_cell.angle_beta   90.00
_cell.angle_gamma   90.00
#
_symmetry.space_group_name_H-M   'P 1'
#
loop_
_entity.id
_entity.type
_entity.pdbx_description
1 polymer ?
#
loop_
_entity_poly.entity_id
_entity_poly.type
_entity_poly.pdbx_seq_one_letter_code
_entity_poly.pdbx_strand_id
1 'polypeptide(L)'
;MSETRRLLETSAALSQLLRAHGIPHALYGSILTAVLSNKSHCDEIFCIVEGGQNQPHAFRRVRDALAGNVDFTITHSPWTNRLHVSYRRFIPAIEIEILPAGETGPRHLDSTTVMKMQGLPFLTISEFIRSKLKTWMMYACNRGPCYSFFAANNQDSRAEDRDAQDICYVLSRYWNRVDINRIPEPDMNHFVSRNTSVGPAWAAVRRRYGMYVRSKHGFGL
;
A
#
# COMPACT_ATOMS: atom_id res chain seq x y z
N MET A 1 -1.16 22.62 11.70
CA MET A 1 -1.01 21.18 12.03
C MET A 1 -0.54 20.48 10.76
N SER A 2 0.42 19.56 10.81
CA SER A 2 0.84 18.83 9.59
C SER A 2 -0.25 17.87 9.14
N GLU A 3 -0.47 17.75 7.83
CA GLU A 3 -1.50 16.86 7.23
C GLU A 3 -1.33 15.41 7.72
N THR A 4 -0.09 14.94 7.78
CA THR A 4 0.29 13.63 8.33
C THR A 4 -0.25 13.40 9.74
N ARG A 5 -0.26 14.43 10.60
CA ARG A 5 -0.77 14.30 11.97
C ARG A 5 -2.29 14.08 11.98
N ARG A 6 -3.04 14.81 11.14
CA ARG A 6 -4.50 14.65 11.01
C ARG A 6 -4.83 13.25 10.51
N LEU A 7 -4.09 12.75 9.52
CA LEU A 7 -4.24 11.41 8.98
C LEU A 7 -3.92 10.33 10.00
N LEU A 8 -2.84 10.48 10.77
CA LEU A 8 -2.48 9.55 11.84
C LEU A 8 -3.52 9.52 12.97
N GLU A 9 -4.04 10.68 13.37
CA GLU A 9 -5.10 10.76 14.39
C GLU A 9 -6.40 10.11 13.91
N THR A 10 -6.76 10.37 12.65
CA THR A 10 -7.91 9.73 11.98
C THR A 10 -7.73 8.21 11.88
N SER A 11 -6.53 7.76 11.50
CA SER A 11 -6.16 6.34 11.46
C SER A 11 -6.23 5.69 12.83
N ALA A 12 -5.79 6.39 13.87
CA ALA A 12 -5.82 5.91 15.24
C ALA A 12 -7.24 5.74 15.75
N ALA A 13 -8.11 6.74 15.50
CA ALA A 13 -9.52 6.66 15.84
C ALA A 13 -10.21 5.48 15.16
N LEU A 14 -9.99 5.28 13.85
CA LEU A 14 -10.53 4.13 13.13
C LEU A 14 -9.95 2.81 13.68
N SER A 15 -8.62 2.74 13.86
CA SER A 15 -7.95 1.53 14.32
C SER A 15 -8.42 1.09 15.71
N GLN A 16 -8.69 2.05 16.60
CA GLN A 16 -9.23 1.77 17.93
C GLN A 16 -10.63 1.15 17.85
N LEU A 17 -11.52 1.69 17.02
CA LEU A 17 -12.87 1.13 16.83
C LEU A 17 -12.83 -0.28 16.24
N LEU A 18 -12.00 -0.50 15.22
CA LEU A 18 -11.84 -1.82 14.60
C LEU A 18 -11.23 -2.85 15.58
N ARG A 19 -10.25 -2.44 16.40
CA ARG A 19 -9.67 -3.31 17.44
C ARG A 19 -10.68 -3.67 18.52
N ALA A 20 -11.52 -2.71 18.95
CA ALA A 20 -12.56 -2.95 19.95
C ALA A 20 -13.57 -4.03 19.48
N HIS A 21 -13.78 -4.16 18.17
CA HIS A 21 -14.64 -5.17 17.56
C HIS A 21 -13.87 -6.43 17.08
N GLY A 22 -12.60 -6.58 17.44
CA GLY A 22 -11.79 -7.75 17.06
C GLY A 22 -11.60 -7.89 15.55
N ILE A 23 -11.54 -6.79 14.81
CA ILE A 23 -11.37 -6.78 13.35
C ILE A 23 -9.88 -6.62 13.00
N PRO A 24 -9.21 -7.65 12.44
CA PRO A 24 -7.85 -7.52 11.95
C PRO A 24 -7.81 -6.55 10.78
N HIS A 25 -6.90 -5.58 10.85
CA HIS A 25 -6.75 -4.55 9.83
C HIS A 25 -5.31 -4.03 9.79
N ALA A 26 -4.95 -3.45 8.64
CA ALA A 26 -3.66 -2.82 8.42
C ALA A 26 -3.81 -1.58 7.52
N LEU A 27 -3.09 -0.53 7.84
CA LEU A 27 -3.04 0.70 7.07
C LEU A 27 -2.10 0.54 5.87
N TYR A 28 -2.51 1.14 4.76
CA TYR A 28 -1.85 1.12 3.46
C TYR A 28 -1.97 2.50 2.79
N GLY A 29 -1.16 2.77 1.77
CA GLY A 29 -1.15 4.02 1.02
C GLY A 29 0.06 4.91 1.30
N SER A 30 0.01 6.14 0.79
CA SER A 30 1.09 7.13 0.91
C SER A 30 1.31 7.59 2.36
N ILE A 31 0.37 7.31 3.26
CA ILE A 31 0.54 7.57 4.70
C ILE A 31 1.77 6.86 5.26
N LEU A 32 2.10 5.65 4.79
CA LEU A 32 3.28 4.94 5.27
C LEU A 32 4.57 5.67 4.88
N THR A 33 4.68 6.13 3.63
CA THR A 33 5.86 6.85 3.16
C THR A 33 5.95 8.24 3.79
N ALA A 34 4.84 8.91 4.03
CA ALA A 34 4.78 10.16 4.77
C ALA A 34 5.30 10.00 6.21
N VAL A 35 4.88 8.94 6.91
CA VAL A 35 5.35 8.62 8.27
C VAL A 35 6.84 8.27 8.29
N LEU A 36 7.30 7.45 7.35
CA LEU A 36 8.71 7.05 7.25
C LEU A 36 9.64 8.20 6.85
N SER A 37 9.16 9.13 6.03
CA SER A 37 9.95 10.27 5.53
C SER A 37 9.83 11.52 6.38
N ASN A 38 8.90 11.54 7.35
CA ASN A 38 8.52 12.72 8.12
C ASN A 38 8.15 13.91 7.20
N LYS A 39 7.50 13.63 6.06
CA LYS A 39 7.04 14.63 5.09
C LYS A 39 5.51 14.65 5.02
N SER A 40 4.96 15.78 4.59
CA SER A 40 3.50 16.02 4.51
C SER A 40 2.87 15.63 3.17
N HIS A 41 3.56 14.88 2.31
CA HIS A 41 3.00 14.41 1.04
C HIS A 41 2.20 13.13 1.29
N CYS A 42 0.96 13.30 1.72
CA CYS A 42 0.02 12.18 1.82
C CYS A 42 -1.36 12.65 1.38
N ASP A 43 -1.84 12.06 0.29
CA ASP A 43 -3.15 12.36 -0.26
C ASP A 43 -4.13 11.20 -0.04
N GLU A 44 -3.63 10.01 0.28
CA GLU A 44 -4.39 8.77 0.21
C GLU A 44 -4.11 7.87 1.41
N ILE A 45 -5.17 7.48 2.09
CA ILE A 45 -5.15 6.51 3.18
C ILE A 45 -6.11 5.36 2.87
N PHE A 46 -5.55 4.16 2.90
CA PHE A 46 -6.29 2.92 2.74
C PHE A 46 -6.20 2.10 4.03
N CYS A 47 -7.27 1.37 4.34
CA CYS A 47 -7.29 0.41 5.43
C CYS A 47 -7.69 -0.95 4.87
N ILE A 48 -6.76 -1.89 4.87
CA ILE A 48 -7.00 -3.27 4.48
C ILE A 48 -7.61 -3.99 5.67
N VAL A 49 -8.74 -4.67 5.46
CA VAL A 49 -9.49 -5.37 6.50
C VAL A 49 -9.63 -6.83 6.13
N GLU A 50 -9.30 -7.71 7.08
CA GLU A 50 -9.40 -9.15 6.87
C GLU A 50 -10.86 -9.63 6.95
N GLY A 51 -11.24 -10.50 6.00
CA GLY A 51 -12.48 -11.26 6.08
C GLY A 51 -12.44 -12.24 7.26
N GLY A 52 -13.59 -12.50 7.90
CA GLY A 52 -13.65 -13.52 8.95
C GLY A 52 -13.78 -14.92 8.36
N GLN A 53 -13.22 -15.95 9.02
CA GLN A 53 -13.32 -17.35 8.56
C GLN A 53 -14.78 -17.84 8.45
N ASN A 54 -15.69 -17.31 9.28
CA ASN A 54 -17.12 -17.67 9.33
C ASN A 54 -18.05 -16.43 9.30
N GLN A 55 -17.53 -15.24 9.04
CA GLN A 55 -18.26 -13.97 9.15
C GLN A 55 -18.39 -13.26 7.80
N PRO A 56 -19.46 -12.47 7.61
CA PRO A 56 -19.76 -11.82 6.35
C PRO A 56 -18.64 -10.87 5.89
N HIS A 57 -18.67 -10.56 4.59
CA HIS A 57 -17.80 -9.64 3.84
C HIS A 57 -17.15 -8.53 4.70
N ALA A 58 -15.85 -8.26 4.52
CA ALA A 58 -15.07 -7.31 5.34
C ALA A 58 -15.80 -5.98 5.60
N PHE A 59 -16.49 -5.46 4.58
CA PHE A 59 -17.27 -4.22 4.67
C PHE A 59 -18.42 -4.25 5.67
N ARG A 60 -19.11 -5.39 5.82
CA ARG A 60 -20.20 -5.50 6.80
C ARG A 60 -19.66 -5.36 8.21
N ARG A 61 -18.54 -6.02 8.52
CA ARG A 61 -17.89 -5.92 9.84
C ARG A 61 -17.47 -4.49 10.16
N VAL A 62 -16.93 -3.78 9.17
CA VAL A 62 -16.56 -2.36 9.34
C VAL A 62 -17.79 -1.49 9.56
N ARG A 63 -18.88 -1.74 8.83
CA ARG A 63 -20.15 -1.04 9.03
C ARG A 63 -20.72 -1.25 10.44
N ASP A 64 -20.71 -2.49 10.90
CA ASP A 64 -21.20 -2.83 12.23
C ASP A 64 -20.33 -2.20 13.33
N ALA A 65 -19.00 -2.19 13.15
CA ALA A 65 -18.06 -1.58 14.11
C ALA A 65 -18.14 -0.05 14.19
N LEU A 66 -18.58 0.59 13.10
CA LEU A 66 -18.75 2.04 13.02
C LEU A 66 -20.20 2.48 13.32
N ALA A 67 -21.13 1.54 13.49
CA ALA A 67 -22.52 1.85 13.78
C ALA A 67 -22.65 2.63 15.10
N GLY A 68 -23.37 3.75 15.07
CA GLY A 68 -23.57 4.61 16.25
C GLY A 68 -22.42 5.57 16.56
N ASN A 69 -21.32 5.56 15.80
CA ASN A 69 -20.28 6.57 15.94
C ASN A 69 -20.66 7.84 15.16
N VAL A 70 -20.63 9.00 15.82
CA VAL A 70 -21.00 10.30 15.23
C VAL A 70 -19.90 10.93 14.39
N ASP A 71 -18.64 10.56 14.64
CA ASP A 71 -17.47 11.14 13.97
C ASP A 71 -17.19 10.49 12.62
N PHE A 72 -17.69 9.28 12.41
CA PHE A 72 -17.47 8.49 11.19
C PHE A 72 -18.75 8.36 10.38
N THR A 73 -18.63 8.53 9.06
CA THR A 73 -19.71 8.23 8.12
C THR A 73 -19.24 7.31 7.02
N ILE A 74 -20.13 6.44 6.58
CA ILE A 74 -19.80 5.35 5.68
C ILE A 74 -20.55 5.54 4.36
N THR A 75 -19.79 5.55 3.27
CA THR A 75 -20.30 5.62 1.91
C THR A 75 -19.88 4.35 1.20
N HIS A 76 -20.84 3.50 0.86
CA HIS A 76 -20.58 2.29 0.08
C HIS A 76 -20.83 2.58 -1.40
N SER A 77 -19.82 2.33 -2.23
CA SER A 77 -19.90 2.47 -3.69
C SER A 77 -20.15 1.10 -4.32
N PRO A 78 -21.39 0.76 -4.74
CA PRO A 78 -21.74 -0.58 -5.19
C PRO A 78 -21.00 -0.98 -6.48
N TRP A 79 -20.72 0.00 -7.34
CA TRP A 79 -20.13 -0.19 -8.67
C TRP A 79 -18.65 -0.56 -8.63
N THR A 80 -17.93 -0.07 -7.62
CA THR A 80 -16.48 -0.24 -7.49
C THR A 80 -16.10 -1.24 -6.42
N ASN A 81 -17.08 -1.83 -5.72
CA ASN A 81 -16.89 -2.67 -4.55
C ASN A 81 -15.91 -2.04 -3.53
N ARG A 82 -16.07 -0.73 -3.29
CA ARG A 82 -15.24 0.05 -2.36
C ARG A 82 -16.11 0.66 -1.27
N LEU A 83 -15.61 0.61 -0.04
CA LEU A 83 -16.26 1.20 1.12
C LEU A 83 -15.41 2.39 1.59
N HIS A 84 -15.98 3.59 1.55
CA HIS A 84 -15.33 4.81 2.00
C HIS A 84 -15.85 5.17 3.39
N VAL A 85 -14.92 5.53 4.28
CA VAL A 85 -15.19 5.96 5.65
C VAL A 85 -14.66 7.38 5.80
N SER A 86 -15.56 8.36 5.93
CA SER A 86 -15.21 9.77 6.10
C SER A 86 -15.21 10.12 7.60
N TYR A 87 -14.11 10.69 8.07
CA TYR A 87 -13.95 11.18 9.44
C TYR A 87 -14.17 12.70 9.50
N ARG A 88 -15.16 13.11 10.29
CA ARG A 88 -15.73 14.48 10.25
C ARG A 88 -15.18 15.45 11.29
N ARG A 89 -14.27 15.01 12.18
CA ARG A 89 -13.65 15.89 13.18
C ARG A 89 -12.65 16.90 12.59
N PHE A 90 -12.26 16.74 11.33
CA PHE A 90 -11.40 17.67 10.61
C PHE A 90 -12.12 18.35 9.45
N ILE A 91 -11.66 19.55 9.09
CA ILE A 91 -12.11 20.30 7.91
C ILE A 91 -10.89 20.51 7.00
N PRO A 92 -10.89 20.01 5.75
CA PRO A 92 -11.89 19.11 5.16
C PRO A 92 -11.94 17.74 5.86
N ALA A 93 -13.05 17.02 5.70
CA ALA A 93 -13.18 15.65 6.21
C ALA A 93 -12.15 14.74 5.56
N ILE A 94 -11.61 13.80 6.33
CA ILE A 94 -10.61 12.85 5.84
C ILE A 94 -11.32 11.58 5.42
N GLU A 95 -11.11 11.15 4.18
CA GLU A 95 -11.68 9.92 3.67
C GLU A 95 -10.66 8.79 3.76
N ILE A 96 -11.11 7.67 4.31
CA ILE A 96 -10.36 6.42 4.40
C ILE A 96 -11.06 5.41 3.54
N GLU A 97 -10.33 4.86 2.58
CA GLU A 97 -10.87 3.80 1.76
C GLU A 97 -10.57 2.44 2.39
N ILE A 98 -11.61 1.63 2.55
CA ILE A 98 -11.54 0.29 3.12
C ILE A 98 -11.43 -0.71 1.98
N LEU A 99 -10.40 -1.55 2.05
CA LEU A 99 -10.10 -2.57 1.05
C LEU A 99 -10.16 -3.96 1.69
N PRO A 100 -10.73 -4.97 1.02
CA PRO A 100 -10.74 -6.33 1.54
C PRO A 100 -9.35 -6.97 1.36
N ALA A 101 -8.89 -7.64 2.42
CA ALA A 101 -7.66 -8.43 2.39
C ALA A 101 -7.75 -9.55 1.33
N GLY A 102 -6.63 -9.85 0.67
CA GLY A 102 -6.54 -10.86 -0.38
C GLY A 102 -6.93 -10.37 -1.78
N GLU A 103 -7.79 -9.37 -1.91
CA GLU A 103 -7.95 -8.62 -3.17
C GLU A 103 -6.84 -7.56 -3.29
N THR A 104 -6.72 -6.75 -2.23
CA THR A 104 -5.62 -5.81 -2.06
C THR A 104 -4.73 -6.26 -0.90
N GLY A 105 -3.44 -6.40 -1.18
CA GLY A 105 -2.46 -6.84 -0.20
C GLY A 105 -2.61 -8.31 0.21
N PRO A 106 -2.07 -8.68 1.38
CA PRO A 106 -2.04 -10.06 1.86
C PRO A 106 -3.44 -10.56 2.28
N ARG A 107 -3.67 -11.88 2.18
CA ARG A 107 -4.93 -12.51 2.59
C ARG A 107 -5.13 -12.54 4.11
N HIS A 108 -4.04 -12.72 4.85
CA HIS A 108 -4.05 -12.79 6.31
C HIS A 108 -3.22 -11.65 6.89
N LEU A 109 -3.79 -10.96 7.88
CA LEU A 109 -3.17 -9.83 8.57
C LEU A 109 -2.61 -10.30 9.90
N ASP A 110 -1.41 -10.87 9.85
CA ASP A 110 -0.70 -11.45 10.99
C ASP A 110 0.62 -10.70 11.27
N SER A 111 1.44 -11.22 12.20
CA SER A 111 2.74 -10.63 12.54
C SER A 111 3.78 -10.67 11.42
N THR A 112 3.53 -11.42 10.33
CA THR A 112 4.43 -11.51 9.17
C THR A 112 4.06 -10.50 8.09
N THR A 113 2.79 -10.10 8.01
CA THR A 113 2.26 -9.16 7.01
C THR A 113 2.00 -7.77 7.54
N VAL A 114 1.88 -7.62 8.87
CA VAL A 114 1.62 -6.35 9.56
C VAL A 114 2.78 -5.99 10.49
N MET A 115 3.23 -4.73 10.45
CA MET A 115 4.15 -4.11 11.40
C MET A 115 3.43 -3.03 12.22
N LYS A 116 3.89 -2.78 13.45
CA LYS A 116 3.38 -1.68 14.27
C LYS A 116 4.28 -0.45 14.14
N MET A 117 3.69 0.69 13.79
CA MET A 117 4.37 1.99 13.82
C MET A 117 3.50 2.99 14.58
N GLN A 118 4.07 3.66 15.58
CA GLN A 118 3.34 4.60 16.45
C GLN A 118 2.05 4.01 17.06
N GLY A 119 2.06 2.70 17.37
CA GLY A 119 0.90 1.98 17.90
C GLY A 119 -0.16 1.58 16.88
N LEU A 120 -0.01 1.97 15.61
CA LEU A 120 -0.92 1.65 14.51
C LEU A 120 -0.43 0.44 13.70
N PRO A 121 -1.34 -0.39 13.15
CA PRO A 121 -0.97 -1.52 12.32
C PRO A 121 -0.80 -1.05 10.87
N PHE A 122 0.39 -1.21 10.30
CA PHE A 122 0.70 -0.95 8.89
C PHE A 122 1.11 -2.24 8.19
N LEU A 123 0.94 -2.33 6.88
CA LEU A 123 1.58 -3.40 6.12
C LEU A 123 3.10 -3.37 6.32
N THR A 124 3.74 -4.54 6.32
CA THR A 124 5.20 -4.63 6.30
C THR A 124 5.76 -3.99 5.03
N ILE A 125 7.04 -3.62 5.07
CA ILE A 125 7.75 -3.05 3.92
C ILE A 125 7.59 -3.92 2.66
N SER A 126 7.69 -5.25 2.81
CA SER A 126 7.51 -6.20 1.71
C SER A 126 6.10 -6.16 1.12
N GLU A 127 5.06 -6.20 1.96
CA GLU A 127 3.67 -6.19 1.51
C GLU A 127 3.27 -4.83 0.93
N PHE A 128 3.82 -3.74 1.47
CA PHE A 128 3.67 -2.41 0.89
C PHE A 128 4.24 -2.35 -0.54
N ILE A 129 5.49 -2.78 -0.73
CA ILE A 129 6.13 -2.80 -2.06
C ILE A 129 5.35 -3.71 -3.00
N ARG A 130 4.98 -4.93 -2.57
CA ARG A 130 4.20 -5.88 -3.39
C ARG A 130 2.89 -5.27 -3.86
N SER A 131 2.16 -4.63 -2.97
CA SER A 131 0.85 -4.03 -3.27
C SER A 131 0.99 -2.85 -4.24
N LYS A 132 1.93 -1.94 -3.98
CA LYS A 132 2.22 -0.80 -4.86
C LYS A 132 2.74 -1.26 -6.23
N LEU A 133 3.62 -2.26 -6.26
CA LEU A 133 4.18 -2.82 -7.50
C LEU A 133 3.09 -3.44 -8.36
N LYS A 134 2.15 -4.18 -7.77
CA LYS A 134 1.00 -4.76 -8.48
C LYS A 134 0.17 -3.66 -9.14
N THR A 135 -0.20 -2.62 -8.38
CA THR A 135 -0.94 -1.46 -8.91
C THR A 135 -0.16 -0.76 -10.02
N TRP A 136 1.13 -0.51 -9.80
CA TRP A 136 1.99 0.10 -10.79
C TRP A 136 2.08 -0.73 -12.07
N MET A 137 2.28 -2.05 -11.99
CA MET A 137 2.31 -2.94 -13.15
C MET A 137 1.00 -2.90 -13.95
N MET A 138 -0.16 -2.84 -13.27
CA MET A 138 -1.46 -2.75 -13.93
C MET A 138 -1.63 -1.47 -14.76
N TYR A 139 -1.08 -0.35 -14.29
CA TYR A 139 -1.24 0.95 -14.98
C TYR A 139 -0.06 1.28 -15.92
N ALA A 140 1.16 0.90 -15.56
CA ALA A 140 2.40 1.22 -16.28
C ALA A 140 2.71 0.27 -17.44
N CYS A 141 2.32 -1.00 -17.34
CA CYS A 141 2.62 -2.01 -18.37
C CYS A 141 1.52 -2.15 -19.43
N ASN A 142 0.29 -1.76 -19.14
CA ASN A 142 -0.82 -1.78 -20.11
C ASN A 142 -0.75 -0.65 -21.16
N ARG A 143 0.25 0.23 -21.09
CA ARG A 143 0.57 1.20 -22.16
C ARG A 143 1.40 0.55 -23.28
N GLY A 144 0.83 -0.48 -23.92
CA GLY A 144 1.29 -0.90 -25.24
C GLY A 144 0.99 0.20 -26.29
N PRO A 145 1.65 0.18 -27.47
CA PRO A 145 1.50 1.20 -28.50
C PRO A 145 0.06 1.37 -29.04
N CYS A 146 -0.85 0.43 -28.75
CA CYS A 146 -2.24 0.47 -29.20
C CYS A 146 -3.23 1.20 -28.26
N TYR A 147 -2.82 1.63 -27.06
CA TYR A 147 -3.69 2.34 -26.09
C TYR A 147 -3.31 3.82 -25.87
N SER A 148 -2.49 4.38 -26.76
CA SER A 148 -2.00 5.77 -26.69
C SER A 148 -3.04 6.83 -27.06
N PHE A 149 -4.21 6.45 -27.58
CA PHE A 149 -5.18 7.42 -28.10
C PHE A 149 -6.12 8.04 -27.03
N PHE A 150 -6.21 7.45 -25.82
CA PHE A 150 -7.05 7.97 -24.72
C PHE A 150 -6.25 8.61 -23.57
N ALA A 151 -4.91 8.61 -23.62
CA ALA A 151 -4.06 9.07 -22.51
C ALA A 151 -3.90 10.61 -22.40
N ALA A 152 -4.61 11.40 -23.22
CA ALA A 152 -4.42 12.85 -23.27
C ALA A 152 -5.06 13.64 -22.11
N ASN A 153 -5.94 13.02 -21.29
CA ASN A 153 -6.70 13.75 -20.26
C ASN A 153 -6.69 13.11 -18.85
N ASN A 154 -5.92 12.05 -18.57
CA ASN A 154 -6.14 11.24 -17.36
C ASN A 154 -5.24 11.58 -16.15
N GLN A 155 -5.94 11.88 -15.05
CA GLN A 155 -5.48 11.91 -13.66
C GLN A 155 -4.62 10.69 -13.25
N ASP A 156 -4.76 9.55 -13.94
CA ASP A 156 -4.09 8.27 -13.66
C ASP A 156 -2.56 8.30 -13.79
N SER A 157 -2.00 9.18 -14.64
CA SER A 157 -0.54 9.33 -14.79
C SER A 157 0.14 9.74 -13.49
N ARG A 158 -0.52 10.57 -12.67
CA ARG A 158 0.02 11.04 -11.39
C ARG A 158 -0.02 9.96 -10.31
N ALA A 159 -0.95 9.02 -10.38
CA ALA A 159 -1.00 7.90 -9.43
C ALA A 159 0.15 6.91 -9.69
N GLU A 160 0.42 6.61 -10.96
CA GLU A 160 1.55 5.77 -11.40
C GLU A 160 2.91 6.32 -10.94
N ASP A 161 3.15 7.62 -11.17
CA ASP A 161 4.41 8.27 -10.79
C ASP A 161 4.59 8.31 -9.27
N ARG A 162 3.50 8.49 -8.50
CA ARG A 162 3.52 8.47 -7.04
C ARG A 162 3.80 7.08 -6.49
N ASP A 163 3.16 6.05 -7.04
CA ASP A 163 3.44 4.66 -6.66
C ASP A 163 4.90 4.29 -6.95
N ALA A 164 5.42 4.70 -8.11
CA ALA A 164 6.83 4.52 -8.45
C ALA A 164 7.75 5.26 -7.47
N GLN A 165 7.43 6.50 -7.11
CA GLN A 165 8.21 7.29 -6.16
C GLN A 165 8.21 6.67 -4.75
N ASP A 166 7.06 6.19 -4.29
CA ASP A 166 6.90 5.49 -3.01
C ASP A 166 7.75 4.21 -2.98
N ILE A 167 7.67 3.37 -4.02
CA ILE A 167 8.48 2.15 -4.15
C ILE A 167 9.97 2.54 -4.15
N CYS A 168 10.35 3.56 -4.92
CA CYS A 168 11.74 4.02 -4.99
C CYS A 168 12.28 4.47 -3.65
N TYR A 169 11.49 5.28 -2.93
CA TYR A 169 11.83 5.79 -1.62
C TYR A 169 12.02 4.65 -0.61
N VAL A 170 11.04 3.74 -0.54
CA VAL A 170 11.03 2.64 0.44
C VAL A 170 12.13 1.64 0.14
N LEU A 171 12.26 1.20 -1.12
CA LEU A 171 13.26 0.22 -1.51
C LEU A 171 14.69 0.76 -1.28
N SER A 172 14.96 2.02 -1.62
CA SER A 172 16.31 2.59 -1.45
C SER A 172 16.76 2.68 0.01
N ARG A 173 15.83 2.90 0.96
CA ARG A 173 16.15 3.12 2.38
C ARG A 173 15.94 1.90 3.27
N TYR A 174 14.99 1.04 2.91
CA TYR A 174 14.52 -0.06 3.76
C TYR A 174 14.65 -1.42 3.07
N TRP A 175 15.52 -1.56 2.05
CA TRP A 175 15.78 -2.83 1.36
C TRP A 175 16.16 -3.97 2.33
N ASN A 176 16.83 -3.66 3.44
CA ASN A 176 17.21 -4.62 4.47
C ASN A 176 16.02 -5.20 5.26
N ARG A 177 14.81 -4.67 5.07
CA ARG A 177 13.56 -5.19 5.64
C ARG A 177 12.68 -5.89 4.60
N VAL A 178 13.14 -5.99 3.35
CA VAL A 178 12.41 -6.64 2.27
C VAL A 178 12.64 -8.16 2.32
N ASP A 179 11.53 -8.89 2.26
CA ASP A 179 11.48 -10.33 2.04
C ASP A 179 11.27 -10.59 0.56
N ILE A 180 12.30 -11.12 -0.10
CA ILE A 180 12.28 -11.33 -1.55
C ILE A 180 11.20 -12.32 -1.98
N ASN A 181 10.85 -13.29 -1.12
CA ASN A 181 9.86 -14.32 -1.45
C ASN A 181 8.43 -13.76 -1.56
N ARG A 182 8.21 -12.52 -1.07
CA ARG A 182 6.93 -11.84 -1.17
C ARG A 182 6.80 -10.96 -2.41
N ILE A 183 7.91 -10.67 -3.09
CA ILE A 183 7.95 -9.78 -4.25
C ILE A 183 8.04 -10.62 -5.54
N PRO A 184 7.12 -10.44 -6.52
CA PRO A 184 7.26 -11.05 -7.83
C PRO A 184 8.53 -10.52 -8.53
N GLU A 185 9.55 -11.37 -8.66
CA GLU A 185 10.84 -10.98 -9.24
C GLU A 185 10.73 -10.46 -10.70
N PRO A 186 9.93 -11.06 -11.60
CA PRO A 186 9.77 -10.54 -12.96
C PRO A 186 9.26 -9.09 -12.98
N ASP A 187 8.24 -8.79 -12.17
CA ASP A 187 7.64 -7.46 -12.06
C ASP A 187 8.63 -6.45 -11.48
N MET A 188 9.38 -6.84 -10.45
CA MET A 188 10.39 -5.97 -9.84
C MET A 188 11.56 -5.72 -10.80
N ASN A 189 11.99 -6.72 -11.57
CA ASN A 189 13.02 -6.54 -12.59
C ASN A 189 12.56 -5.56 -13.68
N HIS A 190 11.29 -5.65 -14.11
CA HIS A 190 10.71 -4.68 -15.04
C HIS A 190 10.68 -3.27 -14.42
N PHE A 191 10.24 -3.15 -13.16
CA PHE A 191 10.23 -1.89 -12.44
C PHE A 191 11.62 -1.25 -12.37
N VAL A 192 12.65 -2.04 -12.03
CA VAL A 192 14.05 -1.59 -11.94
C VAL A 192 14.60 -1.17 -13.29
N SER A 193 14.20 -1.82 -14.40
CA SER A 193 14.62 -1.38 -15.74
C SER A 193 14.08 0.00 -16.12
N ARG A 194 12.89 0.39 -15.61
CA ARG A 194 12.33 1.73 -15.79
C ARG A 194 12.83 2.74 -14.76
N ASN A 195 13.19 2.27 -13.56
CA ASN A 195 13.63 3.09 -12.43
C ASN A 195 15.03 2.67 -11.97
N THR A 196 16.05 3.05 -12.72
CA THR A 196 17.43 2.58 -12.50
C THR A 196 18.02 2.97 -11.13
N SER A 197 17.48 4.02 -10.50
CA SER A 197 17.90 4.50 -9.17
C SER A 197 17.75 3.45 -8.06
N VAL A 198 16.78 2.53 -8.17
CA VAL A 198 16.60 1.43 -7.20
C VAL A 198 17.44 0.20 -7.50
N GLY A 199 18.12 0.15 -8.65
CA GLY A 199 18.94 -0.99 -9.08
C GLY A 199 19.94 -1.47 -8.01
N PRO A 200 20.72 -0.59 -7.37
CA PRO A 200 21.64 -0.98 -6.30
C PRO A 200 20.94 -1.61 -5.09
N ALA A 201 19.78 -1.06 -4.69
CA ALA A 201 19.00 -1.57 -3.57
C ALA A 201 18.43 -2.96 -3.89
N TRP A 202 17.87 -3.15 -5.08
CA TRP A 202 17.36 -4.45 -5.51
C TRP A 202 18.47 -5.50 -5.66
N ALA A 203 19.64 -5.12 -6.18
CA ALA A 203 20.81 -5.99 -6.20
C ALA A 203 21.27 -6.39 -4.79
N ALA A 204 21.21 -5.47 -3.82
CA ALA A 204 21.51 -5.78 -2.42
C ALA A 204 20.52 -6.79 -1.81
N VAL A 205 19.21 -6.66 -2.09
CA VAL A 205 18.21 -7.67 -1.70
C VAL A 205 18.57 -9.04 -2.27
N ARG A 206 18.77 -9.14 -3.59
CA ARG A 206 19.11 -10.42 -4.25
C ARG A 206 20.38 -11.06 -3.68
N ARG A 207 21.41 -10.26 -3.41
CA ARG A 207 22.67 -10.74 -2.79
C ARG A 207 22.43 -11.34 -1.41
N ARG A 208 21.59 -10.72 -0.59
CA ARG A 208 21.27 -11.23 0.75
C ARG A 208 20.64 -12.62 0.72
N TYR A 209 19.85 -12.92 -0.30
CA TYR A 209 19.18 -14.22 -0.47
C TYR A 209 19.94 -15.18 -1.40
N GLY A 210 21.19 -14.88 -1.76
CA GLY A 210 22.01 -15.75 -2.60
C GLY A 210 21.55 -15.88 -4.05
N MET A 211 20.63 -15.01 -4.52
CA MET A 211 20.05 -15.05 -5.87
C MET A 211 20.93 -14.43 -6.96
N TYR A 212 22.22 -14.21 -6.69
CA TYR A 212 23.12 -13.70 -7.72
C TYR A 212 23.47 -14.84 -8.68
N VAL A 213 22.89 -14.80 -9.88
CA VAL A 213 23.46 -15.53 -11.02
C VAL A 213 24.87 -14.96 -11.20
N ARG A 214 25.89 -15.77 -10.90
CA ARG A 214 27.25 -15.48 -11.37
C ARG A 214 27.13 -15.25 -12.86
N SER A 215 27.31 -14.01 -13.31
CA SER A 215 27.67 -13.76 -14.70
C SER A 215 29.04 -14.42 -14.87
N LYS A 216 29.03 -15.73 -15.17
CA LYS A 216 30.14 -16.34 -15.90
C LYS A 216 30.15 -15.56 -17.19
N HIS A 217 31.04 -14.60 -17.34
CA HIS A 217 31.65 -14.09 -18.57
C HIS A 217 32.67 -13.04 -18.11
N GLY A 218 33.67 -13.52 -17.38
CA GLY A 218 34.94 -12.84 -17.18
C GLY A 218 35.96 -13.50 -18.11
N PHE A 219 36.45 -12.70 -19.06
CA PHE A 219 37.76 -12.80 -19.70
C PHE A 219 38.26 -14.20 -20.10
N GLY A 220 37.97 -14.59 -21.34
CA GLY A 220 38.92 -15.34 -22.15
C GLY A 220 39.91 -14.35 -22.74
N LEU A 221 41.19 -14.53 -22.39
CA LEU A 221 42.36 -13.86 -22.96
C LEU A 221 42.44 -14.05 -24.48
#